data_AF-A0A8S2S839-F1
#
_entry.id   AF-A0A8S2S839-F1
#
_cell.length_a   1.000
_cell.length_b   1.000
_cell.length_c   1.000
_cell.angle_alpha   90.00
_cell.angle_beta   90.00
_cell.angle_gamma   90.00
#
_symmetry.space_group_name_H-M   'P 1'
#
loop_
_entity.id
_entity.type
_entity.pdbx_description
1 polymer ?
#
loop_
_entity_poly.entity_id
_entity_poly.type
_entity_poly.pdbx_seq_one_letter_code
_entity_poly.pdbx_strand_id
1 'polypeptide(L)'
;SSVNVLLPNNAGSIGPRVIGVLGGLDLHGIPHNVSWTRLASTASAGQTSITLSEPVDWAIGNEIILTTTDTRIEHSERRPIDAINGPGTVITLNSALTYTHIVINNVFPNGEVYQVAGAV
;
A
#
# COMPACT_ATOMS: atom_id res chain seq x y z
N SER A 1 -7.20 -12.83 16.86
CA SER A 1 -7.63 -12.31 18.17
C SER A 1 -7.23 -10.86 18.25
N SER A 2 -8.18 -9.95 18.44
CA SER A 2 -7.88 -8.52 18.64
C SER A 2 -7.58 -8.29 20.11
N VAL A 3 -6.38 -7.79 20.42
CA VAL A 3 -5.98 -7.47 21.80
C VAL A 3 -6.58 -6.12 22.17
N ASN A 4 -7.40 -6.12 23.21
CA ASN A 4 -7.91 -4.92 23.86
C ASN A 4 -6.92 -4.52 24.96
N VAL A 5 -6.45 -3.27 24.92
CA VAL A 5 -5.52 -2.74 25.93
C VAL A 5 -6.32 -1.90 26.92
N LEU A 6 -6.34 -2.34 28.18
CA LEU A 6 -7.01 -1.62 29.27
C LEU A 6 -6.20 -0.39 29.67
N LEU A 7 -6.87 0.74 29.83
CA LEU A 7 -6.26 1.99 30.27
C LEU A 7 -6.22 2.11 31.80
N PRO A 8 -5.27 2.88 32.36
CA PRO A 8 -5.22 3.17 33.80
C PRO A 8 -6.52 3.86 34.29
N ASN A 9 -6.76 3.81 35.59
CA ASN A 9 -7.88 4.52 36.25
C ASN A 9 -9.28 4.19 35.71
N ASN A 10 -9.49 2.96 35.23
CA ASN A 10 -10.75 2.49 34.65
C ASN A 10 -11.23 3.33 33.44
N ALA A 11 -10.32 3.96 32.69
CA ALA A 11 -10.65 4.79 31.53
C ALA A 11 -11.12 3.99 30.28
N GLY A 12 -11.44 2.69 30.44
CA GLY A 12 -11.92 1.82 29.37
C GLY A 12 -10.81 1.08 28.63
N SER A 13 -11.13 0.57 27.44
CA SER A 13 -10.19 -0.14 26.57
C SER A 13 -9.97 0.66 25.30
N ILE A 14 -8.71 0.77 24.90
CA ILE A 14 -8.37 1.12 23.53
C ILE A 14 -8.46 -0.16 22.69
N GLY A 15 -9.28 -0.12 21.64
CA GLY A 15 -9.48 -1.23 20.71
C GLY A 15 -8.26 -1.49 19.82
N PRO A 16 -8.32 -2.47 18.92
CA PRO A 16 -7.20 -2.73 18.01
C PRO A 16 -7.00 -1.58 17.00
N ARG A 17 -5.77 -1.45 16.48
CA ARG A 17 -5.37 -0.47 15.42
C ARG A 17 -5.37 0.99 15.89
N VAL A 18 -4.97 1.23 17.13
CA VAL A 18 -4.81 2.58 17.67
C VAL A 18 -3.42 2.77 18.24
N ILE A 19 -2.95 4.02 18.26
CA ILE A 19 -1.77 4.44 19.00
C ILE A 19 -2.28 5.16 20.25
N GLY A 20 -2.09 4.55 21.43
CA GLY A 20 -2.42 5.18 22.71
C GLY A 20 -1.30 6.10 23.17
N VAL A 21 -1.61 7.37 23.45
CA VAL A 21 -0.64 8.39 23.88
C VAL A 21 -1.09 8.97 25.20
N LEU A 22 -0.26 8.85 26.25
CA LEU A 22 -0.50 9.42 27.58
C LEU A 22 0.49 10.59 27.80
N GLY A 23 0.32 11.65 27.02
CA GLY A 23 1.28 12.77 26.93
C GLY A 23 1.16 13.48 25.57
N GLY A 24 2.30 13.89 24.99
CA GLY A 24 2.37 14.46 23.64
C GLY A 24 2.91 13.47 22.60
N LEU A 25 2.42 13.55 21.36
CA LEU A 25 2.94 12.81 20.21
C LEU A 25 3.15 13.80 19.06
N ASP A 26 4.41 13.94 18.63
CA ASP A 26 4.78 14.69 17.44
C ASP A 26 5.22 13.72 16.34
N LEU A 27 4.54 13.79 15.19
CA LEU A 27 4.88 13.01 14.01
C LEU A 27 5.44 13.94 12.95
N HIS A 28 6.70 13.73 12.59
CA HIS A 28 7.39 14.52 11.57
C HIS A 28 7.48 13.72 10.28
N GLY A 29 7.01 14.30 9.18
CA GLY A 29 7.07 13.71 7.86
C GLY A 29 6.66 14.73 6.81
N ILE A 30 6.99 14.46 5.55
CA ILE A 30 6.47 15.23 4.43
C ILE A 30 5.03 14.74 4.20
N PRO A 31 4.02 15.63 4.28
CA PRO A 31 2.65 15.22 4.02
C PRO A 31 2.50 14.89 2.53
N HIS A 32 1.91 13.72 2.25
CA HIS A 32 1.50 13.33 0.92
C HIS A 32 -0.03 13.32 0.84
N ASN A 33 -0.59 13.82 -0.26
CA ASN A 33 -2.02 13.74 -0.54
C ASN A 33 -2.47 12.28 -0.69
N VAL A 34 -1.61 11.45 -1.29
CA VAL A 34 -1.86 10.01 -1.46
C VAL A 34 -0.71 9.25 -0.81
N SER A 35 -0.93 8.71 0.39
CA SER A 35 0.08 7.92 1.13
C SER A 35 0.18 6.47 0.66
N TRP A 36 -0.90 5.93 0.07
CA TRP A 36 -0.94 4.60 -0.52
C TRP A 36 -2.00 4.57 -1.63
N THR A 37 -1.81 3.69 -2.61
CA THR A 37 -2.80 3.42 -3.65
C THR A 37 -2.66 1.97 -4.11
N ARG A 38 -3.49 1.53 -5.06
CA ARG A 38 -3.48 0.18 -5.63
C ARG A 38 -2.80 0.18 -6.99
N LEU A 39 -2.38 -1.00 -7.41
CA LEU A 39 -2.02 -1.23 -8.81
C LEU A 39 -3.27 -1.17 -9.68
N ALA A 40 -3.21 -0.46 -10.80
CA ALA A 40 -4.26 -0.47 -11.83
C ALA A 40 -4.23 -1.75 -12.68
N SER A 41 -3.07 -2.40 -12.79
CA SER A 41 -2.85 -3.61 -13.57
C SER A 41 -1.82 -4.51 -12.88
N THR A 42 -1.93 -5.83 -13.10
CA THR A 42 -0.95 -6.81 -12.59
C THR A 42 0.47 -6.42 -12.97
N ALA A 43 1.34 -6.34 -11.95
CA ALA A 43 2.77 -6.11 -12.11
C ALA A 43 3.48 -7.48 -12.05
N SER A 44 4.02 -7.91 -13.18
CA SER A 44 4.68 -9.20 -13.32
C SER A 44 6.13 -9.16 -12.84
N ALA A 45 6.60 -10.28 -12.30
CA ALA A 45 8.02 -10.46 -12.01
C ALA A 45 8.88 -10.14 -13.25
N GLY A 46 10.01 -9.49 -13.05
CA GLY A 46 10.89 -9.00 -14.11
C GLY A 46 10.53 -7.59 -14.63
N GLN A 47 9.35 -7.06 -14.34
CA GLN A 47 8.99 -5.70 -14.74
C GLN A 47 9.64 -4.66 -13.81
N THR A 48 10.01 -3.53 -14.41
CA THR A 48 10.48 -2.32 -13.69
C THR A 48 9.46 -1.19 -13.73
N SER A 49 8.34 -1.34 -14.45
CA SER A 49 7.31 -0.32 -14.54
C SER A 49 6.01 -0.85 -13.96
N ILE A 50 5.38 -0.08 -13.09
CA ILE A 50 4.08 -0.37 -12.51
C ILE A 50 3.10 0.76 -12.78
N THR A 51 1.82 0.42 -12.85
CA THR A 51 0.74 1.38 -13.10
C THR A 51 -0.16 1.43 -11.87
N LEU A 52 -0.43 2.63 -11.37
CA LEU A 52 -1.24 2.92 -10.20
C LEU A 52 -2.67 3.29 -10.58
N SER A 53 -3.64 3.01 -9.69
CA SER A 53 -5.06 3.33 -9.90
C SER A 53 -5.38 4.81 -9.81
N GLU A 54 -4.55 5.59 -9.11
CA GLU A 54 -4.72 7.03 -8.97
C GLU A 54 -3.35 7.73 -9.02
N PRO A 55 -3.30 9.03 -9.39
CA PRO A 55 -2.06 9.78 -9.42
C PRO A 55 -1.52 10.02 -8.01
N VAL A 56 -0.19 9.97 -7.85
CA VAL A 56 0.48 10.18 -6.57
C VAL A 56 1.41 11.40 -6.61
N ASP A 57 1.63 11.99 -5.45
CA ASP A 57 2.55 13.11 -5.20
C ASP A 57 3.88 12.66 -4.58
N TRP A 58 4.29 11.42 -4.87
CA TRP A 58 5.58 10.86 -4.47
C TRP A 58 6.73 11.49 -5.29
N ALA A 59 7.96 11.31 -4.85
CA ALA A 59 9.15 11.83 -5.51
C ALA A 59 10.13 10.72 -5.93
N ILE A 60 10.93 11.01 -6.96
CA ILE A 60 12.07 10.16 -7.37
C ILE A 60 13.01 10.00 -6.16
N GLY A 61 13.48 8.77 -5.96
CA GLY A 61 14.28 8.38 -4.81
C GLY A 61 13.47 8.00 -3.55
N ASN A 62 12.15 8.23 -3.51
CA ASN A 62 11.32 7.67 -2.45
C ASN A 62 11.27 6.15 -2.55
N GLU A 63 11.26 5.47 -1.41
CA GLU A 63 11.07 4.02 -1.33
C GLU A 63 9.59 3.71 -1.18
N ILE A 64 9.04 2.91 -2.08
CA ILE A 64 7.69 2.37 -1.97
C ILE A 64 7.74 0.92 -1.51
N ILE A 65 6.65 0.48 -0.87
CA ILE A 65 6.44 -0.92 -0.52
C ILE A 65 5.30 -1.45 -1.37
N LEU A 66 5.60 -2.41 -2.23
CA LEU A 66 4.59 -3.15 -2.98
C LEU A 66 4.22 -4.39 -2.18
N THR A 67 3.00 -4.42 -1.66
CA THR A 67 2.55 -5.50 -0.77
C THR A 67 2.27 -6.77 -1.55
N THR A 68 2.52 -7.92 -0.92
CA THR A 68 2.18 -9.24 -1.48
C THR A 68 0.68 -9.33 -1.84
N THR A 69 0.39 -10.05 -2.92
CA THR A 69 -0.96 -10.46 -3.33
C THR A 69 -1.18 -11.95 -3.12
N ASP A 70 -0.42 -12.58 -2.22
CA ASP A 70 -0.56 -13.97 -1.78
C ASP A 70 -0.45 -14.05 -0.24
N THR A 71 -0.35 -15.26 0.30
CA THR A 71 -0.28 -15.51 1.75
C THR A 71 1.13 -15.35 2.35
N ARG A 72 2.13 -15.03 1.54
CA ARG A 72 3.56 -14.98 1.91
C ARG A 72 4.00 -13.54 2.05
N ILE A 73 4.21 -13.11 3.29
CA ILE A 73 4.57 -11.72 3.64
C ILE A 73 5.90 -11.32 2.99
N GLU A 74 6.82 -12.27 2.86
CA GLU A 74 8.14 -12.11 2.23
C GLU A 74 8.09 -11.75 0.74
N HIS A 75 6.95 -11.90 0.07
CA HIS A 75 6.75 -11.44 -1.30
C HIS A 75 6.43 -9.95 -1.39
N SER A 76 6.41 -9.23 -0.27
CA SER A 76 6.33 -7.77 -0.29
C SER A 76 7.70 -7.19 -0.64
N GLU A 77 7.73 -6.28 -1.60
CA GLU A 77 8.98 -5.77 -2.16
C GLU A 77 9.13 -4.28 -1.89
N ARG A 78 10.33 -3.86 -1.47
CA ARG A 78 10.68 -2.45 -1.34
C ARG A 78 11.44 -1.99 -2.57
N ARG A 79 11.02 -0.88 -3.14
CA ARG A 79 11.59 -0.38 -4.39
C ARG A 79 11.70 1.14 -4.37
N PRO A 80 12.92 1.68 -4.52
CA PRO A 80 13.12 3.08 -4.86
C PRO A 80 12.47 3.42 -6.21
N ILE A 81 11.85 4.59 -6.26
CA ILE A 81 11.32 5.19 -7.49
C ILE A 81 12.49 5.78 -8.29
N ASP A 82 12.65 5.33 -9.53
CA ASP A 82 13.64 5.85 -10.49
C ASP A 82 13.02 6.94 -11.40
N ALA A 83 11.76 6.77 -11.79
CA ALA A 83 11.02 7.77 -12.55
C ALA A 83 9.51 7.74 -12.25
N ILE A 84 8.88 8.89 -12.42
CA ILE A 84 7.42 9.07 -12.33
C ILE A 84 6.96 9.64 -13.67
N ASN A 85 6.07 8.90 -14.34
CA ASN A 85 5.61 9.18 -15.69
C ASN A 85 4.08 9.37 -15.72
N GLY A 86 3.59 9.96 -16.81
CA GLY A 86 2.18 10.33 -16.97
C GLY A 86 1.76 11.38 -15.93
N PRO A 87 0.48 11.41 -15.52
CA PRO A 87 -0.01 12.33 -14.48
C PRO A 87 0.40 11.90 -13.05
N GLY A 88 1.46 11.10 -12.90
CA GLY A 88 1.84 10.49 -11.62
C GLY A 88 1.25 9.10 -11.40
N THR A 89 0.85 8.39 -12.46
CA THR A 89 0.23 7.05 -12.37
C THR A 89 1.15 5.93 -12.83
N VAL A 90 2.29 6.23 -13.46
CA VAL A 90 3.23 5.21 -13.93
C VAL A 90 4.54 5.41 -13.20
N ILE A 91 4.94 4.42 -12.42
CA ILE A 91 6.17 4.45 -11.61
C ILE A 91 7.18 3.49 -12.22
N THR A 92 8.37 3.99 -12.51
CA THR A 92 9.53 3.18 -12.86
C THR A 92 10.36 2.93 -11.60
N LEU A 93 10.67 1.67 -11.36
CA LEU A 93 11.40 1.15 -10.22
C LEU A 93 12.88 1.05 -10.56
N ASN A 94 13.75 1.23 -9.57
CA ASN A 94 15.20 1.12 -9.77
C ASN A 94 15.67 -0.30 -10.15
N SER A 95 14.84 -1.31 -9.90
CA SER A 95 15.16 -2.72 -10.09
C SER A 95 13.89 -3.51 -10.39
N ALA A 96 14.04 -4.62 -11.11
CA ALA A 96 12.92 -5.46 -11.50
C ALA A 96 12.23 -6.07 -10.26
N LEU A 97 10.92 -6.29 -10.37
CA LEU A 97 10.16 -7.05 -9.38
C LEU A 97 10.61 -8.50 -9.36
N THR A 98 10.72 -9.09 -8.17
CA THR A 98 11.02 -10.51 -7.99
C THR A 98 9.75 -11.33 -8.10
N TYR A 99 8.62 -10.76 -7.66
CA TYR A 99 7.34 -11.44 -7.57
C TYR A 99 6.29 -10.76 -8.44
N THR A 100 5.28 -11.54 -8.83
CA THR A 100 4.12 -11.02 -9.55
C THR A 100 3.08 -10.57 -8.53
N HIS A 101 2.66 -9.31 -8.62
CA HIS A 101 1.60 -8.72 -7.81
C HIS A 101 0.33 -8.61 -8.66
N ILE A 102 -0.66 -9.44 -8.33
CA ILE A 102 -1.85 -9.67 -9.14
C ILE A 102 -2.95 -8.66 -8.79
N VAL A 103 -3.55 -8.06 -9.82
CA VAL A 103 -4.77 -7.27 -9.70
C VAL A 103 -5.93 -8.08 -10.26
N ILE A 104 -6.95 -8.36 -9.45
CA ILE A 104 -8.16 -9.05 -9.88
C ILE A 104 -9.29 -8.02 -10.06
N ASN A 105 -9.76 -7.92 -11.30
CA ASN A 105 -10.92 -7.12 -11.67
C ASN A 105 -12.13 -8.05 -11.83
N ASN A 106 -13.02 -8.10 -10.84
CA ASN A 106 -14.28 -8.82 -10.99
C ASN A 106 -15.36 -7.86 -11.51
N VAL A 107 -15.90 -8.17 -12.69
CA VAL A 107 -17.09 -7.50 -13.24
C VAL A 107 -18.30 -8.39 -12.95
N PHE A 108 -19.23 -7.90 -12.14
CA PHE A 108 -20.45 -8.63 -11.82
C PHE A 108 -21.53 -8.42 -12.90
N PRO A 109 -22.51 -9.34 -13.06
CA PRO A 109 -23.55 -9.26 -14.09
C PRO A 109 -24.43 -7.99 -14.05
N ASN A 110 -24.41 -7.27 -12.93
CA ASN A 110 -25.08 -5.98 -12.73
C ASN A 110 -24.25 -4.77 -13.24
N GLY A 111 -23.06 -5.00 -13.79
CA GLY A 111 -22.15 -3.95 -14.28
C GLY A 111 -21.25 -3.34 -13.21
N GLU A 112 -21.32 -3.78 -11.96
CA GLU A 112 -20.43 -3.29 -10.90
C GLU A 112 -19.04 -3.95 -11.01
N VAL A 113 -17.98 -3.14 -10.82
CA VAL A 113 -16.59 -3.58 -10.84
C VAL A 113 -16.02 -3.50 -9.43
N TYR A 114 -15.57 -4.64 -8.89
CA TYR A 114 -14.90 -4.70 -7.59
C TYR A 114 -13.43 -5.04 -7.81
N GLN A 115 -12.55 -4.17 -7.32
CA GLN A 115 -11.11 -4.40 -7.29
C GLN A 115 -10.77 -5.18 -6.02
N VAL A 116 -10.41 -6.46 -6.17
CA VAL A 116 -9.97 -7.31 -5.05
C VAL A 116 -8.47 -7.50 -5.17
N ALA A 117 -7.71 -6.90 -4.26
CA ALA A 117 -6.33 -7.27 -4.00
C ALA A 117 -6.35 -8.25 -2.83
N GLY A 118 -6.36 -9.54 -3.14
CA GLY A 118 -6.43 -10.62 -2.16
C GLY A 118 -5.46 -11.72 -2.54
N ALA A 119 -5.03 -12.49 -1.54
CA ALA A 119 -4.16 -13.62 -1.73
C ALA A 119 -4.77 -14.61 -2.73
N VAL A 120 -4.13 -14.82 -3.88
CA VAL A 120 -4.48 -15.91 -4.81
C VAL A 120 -3.72 -17.17 -4.45
#